data_AF-A0A1W9LZI5-F1
#
_entry.id   AF-A0A1W9LZI5-F1
#
_cell.length_a   1.000
_cell.length_b   1.000
_cell.length_c   1.000
_cell.angle_alpha   90.00
_cell.angle_beta   90.00
_cell.angle_gamma   90.00
#
_symmetry.space_group_name_H-M   'P 1'
#
loop_
_entity.id
_entity.type
_entity.pdbx_description
1 polymer ?
#
loop_
_entity_poly.entity_id
_entity_poly.type
_entity_poly.pdbx_seq_one_letter_code
_entity_poly.pdbx_strand_id
1 'polypeptide(L)' 'MTTSEDQAQLLIVDDEQDLRTGLERMLSRRLPKVTITCVSDGRQALDLLQRHPVDLLLLDILMP' A
#
# COMPACT_ATOMS: atom_id res chain seq x y z
N MET A 1 21.35 -10.04 -18.54
CA MET A 1 21.48 -8.63 -18.12
C MET A 1 20.27 -8.32 -17.26
N THR A 2 20.53 -8.11 -15.97
CA THR A 2 19.64 -7.65 -14.87
C THR A 2 18.13 -7.85 -15.03
N THR A 3 17.62 -9.00 -14.61
CA THR A 3 16.23 -9.10 -14.17
C THR A 3 16.17 -8.40 -12.81
N SER A 4 15.89 -7.09 -12.79
CA SER A 4 15.36 -6.48 -11.57
C SER A 4 14.06 -7.24 -11.31
N GLU A 5 13.99 -8.03 -10.24
CA GLU A 5 12.72 -8.59 -9.80
C GLU A 5 11.83 -7.40 -9.44
N ASP A 6 10.89 -7.03 -10.31
CA ASP A 6 9.96 -5.93 -10.02
C ASP A 6 9.22 -6.25 -8.72
N GLN A 7 9.52 -5.47 -7.67
CA GLN A 7 8.78 -5.54 -6.43
C GLN A 7 7.41 -4.94 -6.69
N ALA A 8 6.36 -5.75 -6.56
CA ALA A 8 4.99 -5.27 -6.73
C ALA A 8 4.68 -4.20 -5.67
N GLN A 9 3.99 -3.15 -6.08
CA GLN A 9 3.66 -1.99 -5.26
C GLN A 9 2.22 -2.12 -4.73
N LEU A 10 2.08 -2.19 -3.40
CA LEU A 10 0.81 -2.24 -2.70
C LEU A 10 0.56 -0.93 -1.95
N LEU A 11 -0.58 -0.29 -2.21
CA LEU A 11 -1.06 0.87 -1.46
C LEU A 11 -2.22 0.46 -0.55
N ILE A 12 -2.12 0.79 0.74
CA ILE A 12 -3.18 0.59 1.75
C ILE A 12 -3.68 1.97 2.18
N VAL A 13 -5.00 2.17 2.11
CA VAL A 13 -5.68 3.43 2.43
C VAL A 13 -6.81 3.14 3.40
N ASP A 14 -6.67 3.63 4.62
CA ASP A 14 -7.55 3.33 5.74
C ASP A 14 -7.30 4.39 6.81
N ASP A 15 -8.28 4.95 7.51
CA ASP A 15 -8.07 6.00 8.52
C ASP A 15 -7.75 5.43 9.91
N GLU A 16 -7.97 4.15 10.16
CA GLU A 16 -7.66 3.44 11.41
C GLU A 16 -6.19 2.99 11.49
N GLN A 17 -5.41 3.66 12.35
CA GLN A 17 -3.96 3.43 12.46
C GLN A 17 -3.59 2.01 12.88
N ASP A 18 -4.36 1.41 13.79
CA ASP A 18 -4.08 0.06 14.30
C ASP A 18 -4.28 -0.99 13.21
N LEU A 19 -5.34 -0.85 12.40
CA LEU A 19 -5.61 -1.71 11.26
C LEU A 19 -4.51 -1.59 10.20
N ARG A 20 -4.15 -0.35 9.81
CA ARG A 20 -3.02 -0.11 8.89
C ARG A 20 -1.73 -0.77 9.35
N THR A 21 -1.34 -0.53 10.60
CA THR A 21 -0.09 -1.07 11.17
C THR A 21 -0.12 -2.59 11.25
N GLY A 22 -1.27 -3.17 11.60
CA GLY A 22 -1.47 -4.62 11.62
C GLY A 22 -1.33 -5.25 10.23
N LEU A 23 -1.97 -4.66 9.23
CA LEU A 23 -1.93 -5.10 7.84
C LEU A 23 -0.51 -5.00 7.27
N GLU A 24 0.15 -3.85 7.44
CA GLU A 24 1.53 -3.63 6.98
C GLU A 24 2.46 -4.71 7.53
N ARG A 25 2.43 -4.95 8.85
CA ARG A 25 3.28 -5.96 9.50
C ARG A 25 2.97 -7.38 9.01
N MET A 26 1.69 -7.73 8.88
CA MET A 26 1.27 -9.06 8.43
C MET A 26 1.70 -9.31 6.98
N LEU A 27 1.43 -8.35 6.10
CA LEU A 27 1.67 -8.48 4.66
C LEU A 27 3.16 -8.41 4.35
N SER A 28 3.94 -7.55 5.00
CA SER A 28 5.40 -7.48 4.83
C SER A 28 6.08 -8.82 5.16
N ARG A 29 5.56 -9.56 6.14
CA ARG A 29 6.07 -10.89 6.50
C ARG A 29 5.69 -11.97 5.48
N ARG A 30 4.49 -11.88 4.90
CA ARG A 30 3.96 -12.89 3.96
C ARG A 30 4.39 -12.63 2.51
N LEU A 31 4.68 -11.39 2.17
CA LEU A 31 4.95 -10.91 0.81
C LEU A 31 6.27 -10.13 0.78
N PRO A 32 7.43 -10.81 0.94
CA PRO A 32 8.74 -10.14 1.03
C PRO A 32 9.20 -9.46 -0.27
N LYS A 33 8.51 -9.71 -1.39
CA LYS A 33 8.76 -9.08 -2.70
C LYS A 33 7.74 -7.98 -3.02
N VAL A 34 6.95 -7.54 -2.04
CA VAL A 34 5.98 -6.45 -2.20
C VAL A 34 6.44 -5.25 -1.40
N THR A 35 6.49 -4.09 -2.03
CA THR A 35 6.66 -2.81 -1.34
C THR A 35 5.30 -2.33 -0.88
N ILE A 36 5.13 -2.09 0.41
CA ILE A 36 3.86 -1.67 1.01
C ILE A 36 3.97 -0.20 1.39
N THR A 37 3.02 0.61 0.90
CA THR A 37 2.84 2.01 1.30
C THR A 37 1.49 2.14 1.98
N CYS A 38 1.45 2.79 3.15
CA CYS A 38 0.22 3.03 3.90
C CYS A 38 -0.05 4.53 4.00
N VAL A 39 -1.29 4.95 3.73
CA VAL A 39 -1.75 6.33 3.91
C VAL A 39 -3.09 6.34 4.64
N SER A 40 -3.39 7.45 5.32
CA SER A 40 -4.60 7.59 6.16
C SER A 40 -5.76 8.31 5.49
N ASP A 41 -5.58 8.82 4.28
CA ASP A 41 -6.64 9.55 3.59
C ASP A 41 -6.55 9.40 2.06
N GLY A 42 -7.69 9.56 1.41
CA GLY A 42 -7.81 9.40 -0.03
C GLY A 42 -7.06 10.47 -0.84
N ARG A 43 -6.77 11.64 -0.28
CA ARG A 43 -6.05 12.70 -1.00
C ARG A 43 -4.56 12.37 -1.13
N GLN A 44 -3.95 11.91 -0.05
CA GLN A 44 -2.60 11.35 -0.09
C GLN A 44 -2.53 10.14 -1.03
N ALA A 45 -3.56 9.28 -1.03
CA ALA A 45 -3.63 8.14 -1.95
C ALA A 45 -3.67 8.58 -3.43
N LEU A 46 -4.51 9.56 -3.76
CA LEU A 46 -4.61 10.11 -5.12
C LEU A 46 -3.29 10.76 -5.57
N ASP A 47 -2.66 11.55 -4.70
CA ASP A 47 -1.37 12.17 -5.00
C ASP A 47 -0.27 11.12 -5.26
N LEU A 48 -0.30 9.99 -4.53
CA LEU A 48 0.60 8.85 -4.74
C LEU A 48 0.33 8.15 -6.07
N LEU A 49 -0.93 7.82 -6.36
CA LEU A 49 -1.34 7.14 -7.59
C LEU A 49 -1.02 7.95 -8.85
N GLN A 50 -0.97 9.28 -8.76
CA GLN A 50 -0.56 10.14 -9.88
C GLN A 50 0.95 10.13 -10.13
N ARG A 51 1.77 9.84 -9.12
CA ARG A 51 3.24 9.95 -9.18
C ARG A 51 3.92 8.59 -9.33
N HIS A 52 3.30 7.53 -8.82
CA HIS A 52 3.89 6.20 -8.73
C HIS A 52 2.90 5.15 -9.21
N PRO A 53 3.33 4.17 -10.04
CA PRO A 53 2.50 3.03 -10.37
C PRO A 53 2.27 2.17 -9.12
N VAL A 54 1.03 1.73 -8.95
CA VAL A 54 0.59 0.83 -7.89
C VAL A 54 -0.08 -0.38 -8.55
N ASP A 55 0.31 -1.58 -8.17
CA ASP A 55 -0.22 -2.83 -8.73
C ASP A 55 -1.52 -3.26 -8.03
N LEU A 56 -1.66 -2.93 -6.75
CA LEU A 56 -2.84 -3.23 -5.95
C LEU A 56 -3.12 -2.12 -4.94
N LEU A 57 -4.39 -1.70 -4.87
CA LEU A 57 -4.90 -0.75 -3.88
C LEU A 57 -5.88 -1.48 -2.95
N LEU A 58 -5.60 -1.46 -1.65
CA LEU A 58 -6.53 -1.84 -0.59
C LEU A 58 -7.11 -0.56 0.00
N LEU A 59 -8.39 -0.32 -0.25
CA LEU A 59 -9.11 0.87 0.15
C LEU A 59 -10.20 0.50 1.15
N ASP A 60 -10.22 1.15 2.31
CA ASP A 60 -11.38 1.10 3.18
C ASP A 60 -12.55 1.90 2.58
N ILE A 61 -13.73 1.30 2.59
CA ILE A 61 -14.95 1.89 2.03
C ILE A 61 -15.62 2.80 3.07
N LEU A 62 -15.43 2.50 4.36
CA LEU A 62 -16.05 3.22 5.47
C LEU A 62 -15.08 4.20 6.13
N MET A 63 -14.43 5.04 5.31
CA MET A 63 -13.75 6.21 5.82
C MET A 63 -14.77 7.34 6.07
N PRO A 64 -14.74 8.02 7.23
CA PRO A 64 -15.57 9.20 7.49
C PRO A 64 -15.27 10.38 6.55
#